data_AF-A0A536PJ04-F1
#
_entry.id   AF-A0A536PJ04-F1
#
_cell.length_a   1.000
_cell.length_b   1.000
_cell.length_c   1.000
_cell.angle_alpha   90.00
_cell.angle_beta   90.00
_cell.angle_gamma   90.00
#
_symmetry.space_group_name_H-M   'P 1'
#
loop_
_entity.id
_entity.type
_entity.pdbx_description
1 polymer ?
#
loop_
_entity_poly.entity_id
_entity_poly.type
_entity_poly.pdbx_seq_one_letter_code
_entity_poly.pdbx_strand_id
1 'polypeptide(L)'
;MHRAIRATLGGSATLLGGDVRAYRYGDSGVAIVVPVGADRARGERVALLLRTRLDELLRTMTATVRAFGQARWAVHVGSATWSEEIATSAVLLRGAQDALERDAPELTAA
;
A
#
# COMPACT_ATOMS: atom_id res chain seq x y z
N MET A 1 -1.68 9.51 -11.00
CA MET A 1 -1.88 8.87 -9.68
C MET A 1 -3.34 8.52 -9.35
N HIS A 2 -4.29 9.47 -9.42
CA HIS A 2 -5.70 9.23 -9.03
C HIS A 2 -6.35 7.97 -9.64
N ARG A 3 -6.02 7.63 -10.89
CA ARG A 3 -6.52 6.42 -11.56
C ARG A 3 -6.02 5.13 -10.91
N ALA A 4 -4.74 5.04 -10.54
CA ALA A 4 -4.17 3.86 -9.89
C ALA A 4 -4.79 3.65 -8.51
N ILE A 5 -4.89 4.71 -7.69
CA ILE A 5 -5.56 4.67 -6.38
C ILE A 5 -7.01 4.20 -6.53
N ARG A 6 -7.77 4.78 -7.46
CA ARG A 6 -9.17 4.38 -7.68
C ARG A 6 -9.30 2.93 -8.13
N ALA A 7 -8.43 2.47 -9.04
CA ALA A 7 -8.42 1.09 -9.50
C ALA A 7 -8.12 0.11 -8.34
N THR A 8 -7.14 0.44 -7.50
CA THR A 8 -6.80 -0.35 -6.31
C THR A 8 -7.94 -0.38 -5.29
N LEU A 9 -8.58 0.75 -5.01
CA LEU A 9 -9.72 0.81 -4.09
C LEU A 9 -10.93 0.04 -4.61
N GLY A 10 -11.24 0.16 -5.91
CA GLY A 10 -12.38 -0.53 -6.53
C GLY A 10 -12.18 -2.03 -6.71
N GLY A 11 -10.93 -2.49 -6.81
CA GLY A 11 -10.58 -3.91 -7.02
C GLY A 11 -10.05 -4.63 -5.77
N SER A 12 -9.97 -3.98 -4.62
CA SER A 12 -9.27 -4.51 -3.44
C SER A 12 -9.82 -5.85 -2.97
N ALA A 13 -11.14 -6.02 -2.94
CA ALA A 13 -11.79 -7.26 -2.54
C ALA A 13 -11.45 -8.43 -3.48
N THR A 14 -11.37 -8.18 -4.79
CA THR A 14 -11.02 -9.19 -5.79
C THR A 14 -9.52 -9.51 -5.78
N LEU A 15 -8.68 -8.51 -5.56
CA LEU A 15 -7.23 -8.62 -5.68
C LEU A 15 -6.54 -9.13 -4.42
N LEU A 16 -7.08 -8.79 -3.24
CA LEU A 16 -6.41 -8.99 -1.95
C LEU A 16 -7.20 -9.90 -0.99
N GLY A 17 -8.42 -10.29 -1.37
CA GLY A 17 -9.34 -11.10 -0.56
C GLY A 17 -10.60 -10.32 -0.19
N GLY A 18 -11.75 -11.01 -0.22
CA GLY A 18 -13.07 -10.38 -0.04
C GLY A 18 -13.34 -9.81 1.35
N ASP A 19 -12.53 -10.19 2.34
CA ASP A 19 -12.60 -9.74 3.73
C ASP A 19 -11.73 -8.50 4.01
N VAL A 20 -10.99 -8.03 3.01
CA VAL A 20 -10.10 -6.87 3.12
C VAL A 20 -10.87 -5.56 2.95
N ARG A 21 -10.54 -4.57 3.77
CA ARG A 21 -11.07 -3.19 3.63
C ARG A 21 -9.98 -2.26 3.15
N ALA A 22 -10.27 -1.45 2.14
CA ALA A 22 -9.34 -0.50 1.57
C ALA A 22 -9.85 0.94 1.74
N TYR A 23 -8.94 1.85 2.04
CA TYR A 23 -9.20 3.25 2.31
C TYR A 23 -8.22 4.13 1.56
N ARG A 24 -8.67 5.32 1.17
CA ARG A 24 -7.73 6.34 0.70
C ARG A 24 -6.86 6.81 1.87
N TYR A 25 -5.56 6.94 1.64
CA TYR A 25 -4.60 7.40 2.64
C TYR A 25 -3.84 8.62 2.13
N GLY A 26 -4.10 9.78 2.72
CA GLY A 26 -3.58 11.06 2.25
C GLY A 26 -3.94 11.36 0.78
N ASP A 27 -3.05 12.09 0.11
CA ASP A 27 -3.25 12.51 -1.28
C ASP A 27 -2.82 11.46 -2.31
N SER A 28 -1.90 10.59 -1.91
CA SER A 28 -1.12 9.73 -2.79
C SER A 28 -1.09 8.26 -2.36
N GLY A 29 -1.84 7.86 -1.33
CA GLY A 29 -1.75 6.53 -0.74
C GLY A 29 -3.07 5.76 -0.66
N VAL A 30 -2.92 4.48 -0.32
CA VAL A 30 -4.01 3.57 0.04
C VAL A 30 -3.62 2.89 1.35
N ALA A 31 -4.56 2.82 2.28
CA ALA A 31 -4.42 2.03 3.51
C ALA A 31 -5.33 0.80 3.41
N ILE A 32 -4.83 -0.35 3.87
CA ILE A 32 -5.53 -1.62 3.78
C ILE A 32 -5.58 -2.28 5.15
N VAL A 33 -6.78 -2.66 5.59
CA VAL A 33 -7.01 -3.44 6.80
C VAL A 33 -7.28 -4.89 6.40
N VAL A 34 -6.41 -5.78 6.84
CA VAL A 34 -6.41 -7.20 6.50
C VAL A 34 -6.69 -8.02 7.76
N PRO A 35 -7.76 -8.85 7.79
CA PRO A 35 -7.93 -9.84 8.85
C PRO A 35 -6.83 -10.90 8.77
N VAL A 36 -5.94 -10.97 9.76
CA VAL A 36 -4.79 -11.91 9.72
C VAL A 36 -5.10 -13.29 10.30
N GLY A 37 -6.09 -13.40 11.20
CA GLY A 37 -6.45 -14.68 11.84
C GLY A 37 -5.24 -15.39 12.46
N ALA A 38 -5.11 -16.69 12.23
CA ALA A 38 -3.96 -17.50 12.67
C ALA A 38 -2.68 -17.21 11.84
N ASP A 39 -2.83 -16.61 10.66
CA ASP A 39 -1.75 -16.37 9.71
C ASP A 39 -1.19 -14.95 9.88
N ARG A 40 -0.31 -14.80 10.88
CA ARG A 40 0.30 -13.50 11.24
C ARG A 40 1.09 -12.86 10.10
N ALA A 41 1.59 -13.65 9.15
CA ALA A 41 2.36 -13.19 8.00
C ALA A 41 1.49 -12.74 6.81
N ARG A 42 0.16 -12.90 6.89
CA ARG A 42 -0.77 -12.48 5.83
C ARG A 42 -0.64 -10.99 5.51
N GLY A 43 -0.47 -10.13 6.53
CA GLY A 43 -0.35 -8.68 6.36
C GLY A 43 0.82 -8.30 5.44
N GLU A 44 1.99 -8.88 5.69
CA GLU A 44 3.21 -8.63 4.90
C GLU A 44 3.06 -9.10 3.45
N ARG A 45 2.47 -10.30 3.24
CA ARG A 45 2.21 -10.79 1.87
C ARG A 45 1.24 -9.90 1.10
N VAL A 46 0.19 -9.42 1.76
CA VAL A 46 -0.75 -8.47 1.15
C VAL A 46 -0.06 -7.14 0.83
N ALA A 47 0.84 -6.65 1.69
CA ALA A 47 1.62 -5.45 1.41
C ALA A 47 2.52 -5.61 0.18
N LEU A 48 3.21 -6.75 0.04
CA LEU A 48 4.04 -7.05 -1.14
C LEU A 48 3.19 -7.17 -2.42
N LEU A 49 2.04 -7.82 -2.33
CA LEU A 49 1.10 -7.91 -3.45
C LEU A 49 0.58 -6.53 -3.86
N LEU A 50 0.21 -5.69 -2.90
CA LEU A 50 -0.22 -4.32 -3.14
C LEU A 50 0.87 -3.50 -3.84
N ARG A 51 2.11 -3.58 -3.36
CA ARG A 51 3.28 -2.93 -3.99
C ARG A 51 3.38 -3.31 -5.45
N THR A 52 3.41 -4.62 -5.71
CA THR A 52 3.56 -5.19 -7.06
C THR A 52 2.44 -4.71 -7.99
N ARG A 53 1.18 -4.72 -7.52
CA ARG A 53 0.04 -4.27 -8.33
C ARG A 53 0.05 -2.77 -8.61
N LEU A 54 0.42 -1.96 -7.63
CA LEU A 54 0.57 -0.52 -7.85
C LEU A 54 1.70 -0.22 -8.84
N ASP A 55 2.83 -0.91 -8.73
CA ASP A 55 3.94 -0.79 -9.67
C ASP A 55 3.51 -1.14 -11.10
N GLU A 56 2.79 -2.26 -11.29
CA GLU A 56 2.26 -2.67 -12.60
C GLU A 56 1.30 -1.62 -13.19
N LEU A 57 0.39 -1.09 -12.39
CA LEU A 57 -0.57 -0.06 -12.81
C LEU A 57 0.16 1.23 -13.21
N LEU A 58 1.16 1.65 -12.42
CA LEU A 58 1.94 2.85 -12.71
C LEU A 58 2.80 2.68 -13.96
N ARG A 59 3.46 1.52 -14.14
CA ARG A 59 4.18 1.19 -15.38
C ARG A 59 3.28 1.23 -16.60
N THR A 60 2.10 0.63 -16.50
CA THR A 60 1.09 0.66 -17.57
C THR A 60 0.66 2.09 -17.88
N MET A 61 0.44 2.92 -16.85
CA MET A 61 0.10 4.33 -17.03
C MET A 61 1.23 5.12 -17.70
N THR A 62 2.48 4.95 -17.27
CA THR A 62 3.65 5.59 -17.89
C THR A 62 3.80 5.20 -19.37
N ALA A 63 3.54 3.94 -19.72
CA ALA A 63 3.62 3.46 -21.09
C ALA A 63 2.48 3.98 -21.99
N THR A 64 1.28 4.22 -21.44
CA THR A 64 0.08 4.51 -22.22
C THR A 64 -0.33 5.99 -22.23
N VAL A 65 0.12 6.78 -21.27
CA VAL A 65 -0.28 8.18 -21.12
C VAL A 65 0.92 9.09 -21.40
N ARG A 66 0.89 9.79 -22.53
CA ARG A 66 1.99 10.66 -23.01
C ARG A 66 2.51 11.64 -21.95
N ALA A 67 1.62 12.20 -21.12
CA ALA A 67 1.98 13.13 -20.05
C ALA A 67 2.83 12.50 -18.92
N PHE A 68 2.82 11.16 -18.79
CA PHE A 68 3.57 10.43 -17.77
C PHE A 68 4.80 9.71 -18.32
N GLY A 69 5.11 9.80 -19.62
CA GLY A 69 6.15 9.00 -20.28
C GLY A 69 7.58 9.20 -19.75
N GLN A 70 7.86 10.28 -19.03
CA GLN A 70 9.16 10.56 -18.39
C GLN A 70 9.10 10.49 -16.85
N ALA A 71 7.93 10.21 -16.28
CA ALA A 71 7.77 10.19 -14.83
C ALA A 71 8.37 8.91 -14.24
N ARG A 72 9.20 9.07 -13.22
CA ARG A 72 9.71 7.98 -12.39
C ARG A 72 8.85 7.88 -11.14
N TRP A 73 8.43 6.66 -10.81
CA TRP A 73 7.60 6.39 -9.66
C TRP A 73 8.29 5.32 -8.80
N ALA A 74 8.12 5.43 -7.50
CA ALA A 74 8.42 4.37 -6.56
C ALA A 74 7.17 4.12 -5.71
N VAL A 75 6.84 2.86 -5.51
CA VAL A 75 5.78 2.45 -4.59
C VAL A 75 6.44 1.99 -3.31
N HIS A 76 6.03 2.62 -2.21
CA HIS A 76 6.45 2.25 -0.86
C HIS A 76 5.30 1.56 -0.13
N VAL A 77 5.64 0.58 0.69
CA VAL A 77 4.67 -0.16 1.50
C VAL A 77 5.19 -0.36 2.91
N GLY A 78 4.29 -0.23 3.88
CA GLY A 78 4.51 -0.55 5.27
C GLY A 78 3.33 -1.34 5.81
N SER A 79 3.60 -2.28 6.69
CA SER A 79 2.56 -3.05 7.38
C SER A 79 2.93 -3.23 8.84
N ALA A 80 1.91 -3.29 9.69
CA ALA A 80 2.03 -3.77 11.05
C ALA A 80 0.90 -4.76 11.32
N THR A 81 1.21 -5.79 12.11
CA THR A 81 0.26 -6.83 12.50
C THR A 81 -0.08 -6.64 13.98
N TRP A 82 -1.37 -6.69 14.31
CA TRP A 82 -1.80 -6.62 15.70
C TRP A 82 -1.16 -7.75 16.54
N SER A 83 -0.72 -7.42 17.75
CA SER A 83 -0.24 -8.35 18.77
C SER A 83 -0.80 -7.96 20.13
N GLU A 84 -0.70 -8.85 21.12
CA GLU A 84 -1.17 -8.56 22.49
C GLU A 84 -0.38 -7.42 23.14
N GLU A 85 0.85 -7.17 22.68
CA GLU A 85 1.70 -6.06 23.13
C GLU A 85 1.25 -4.70 22.57
N ILE A 86 0.46 -4.69 21.50
CA ILE A 86 -0.09 -3.49 20.89
C ILE A 86 -1.40 -3.14 21.61
N ALA A 87 -1.34 -2.21 22.55
CA ALA A 87 -2.49 -1.87 23.39
C ALA A 87 -3.62 -1.12 22.66
N THR A 88 -3.36 -0.47 21.51
CA THR A 88 -4.34 0.38 20.82
C THR A 88 -4.17 0.37 19.31
N SER A 89 -5.27 0.63 18.58
CA SER A 89 -5.25 0.81 17.13
C SER A 89 -4.31 1.95 16.71
N ALA A 90 -4.14 2.98 17.52
CA ALA A 90 -3.20 4.07 17.26
C ALA A 90 -1.73 3.60 17.24
N VAL A 91 -1.36 2.67 18.13
CA VAL A 91 -0.01 2.08 18.13
C VAL A 91 0.18 1.17 16.91
N LEU A 92 -0.84 0.39 16.53
CA LEU A 92 -0.79 -0.42 15.30
C LEU A 92 -0.55 0.45 14.06
N LEU A 93 -1.33 1.53 13.91
CA LEU A 93 -1.25 2.42 12.76
C LEU A 93 0.08 3.17 12.70
N ARG A 94 0.62 3.61 13.85
CA ARG A 94 1.97 4.18 13.91
C ARG A 94 3.03 3.17 13.48
N GLY A 95 2.98 1.93 13.96
CA GLY A 95 3.92 0.89 13.52
C GLY A 95 3.90 0.66 12.00
N ALA A 96 2.71 0.70 11.38
CA ALA A 96 2.58 0.61 9.94
C ALA A 96 3.14 1.84 9.21
N GLN A 97 2.94 3.03 9.77
CA GLN A 97 3.50 4.28 9.24
C GLN A 97 5.03 4.30 9.33
N ASP A 98 5.60 3.94 10.48
CA ASP A 98 7.05 3.88 10.65
C ASP A 98 7.68 2.85 9.69
N ALA A 99 6.99 1.75 9.42
CA ALA A 99 7.42 0.76 8.44
C ALA A 99 7.37 1.32 7.00
N LEU A 100 6.33 2.09 6.67
CA LEU A 100 6.21 2.75 5.37
C LEU A 100 7.32 3.78 5.16
N GLU A 101 7.62 4.57 6.19
CA GLU A 101 8.71 5.56 6.16
C GLU A 101 10.08 4.92 5.99
N ARG A 102 10.32 3.73 6.56
CA ARG A 102 11.55 2.96 6.35
C ARG A 102 11.70 2.38 4.94
N ASP A 103 10.59 2.01 4.28
CA ASP A 103 10.62 1.53 2.88
C ASP A 103 10.72 2.66 1.87
N ALA A 104 10.38 3.90 2.28
CA ALA A 104 10.70 5.09 1.51
C ALA A 104 12.21 5.38 1.62
N PRO A 105 12.99 5.31 0.51
CA PRO A 105 14.37 5.78 0.56
C PRO A 105 14.36 7.27 0.91
N GLU A 106 15.40 7.72 1.62
CA GLU A 106 15.62 9.15 1.81
C GLU A 106 15.51 9.84 0.45
N LEU A 107 14.50 10.70 0.31
CA LEU A 107 14.38 11.62 -0.81
C LEU A 107 15.52 12.62 -0.70
N THR A 108 16.73 12.23 -1.10
CA THR A 108 17.80 13.18 -1.34
C THR A 108 17.36 13.98 -2.56
N ALA A 109 16.89 15.19 -2.30
CA ALA A 109 16.59 16.18 -3.33
C ALA A 109 17.86 16.36 -4.18
N ALA A 110 17.77 15.95 -5.45
CA ALA A 110 18.76 16.24 -6.48
C ALA A 110 18.47 17.61 -7.12
#